data_AF-A0A7C5R263-F1
#
_entry.id   AF-A0A7C5R263-F1
#
_cell.length_a   1.000
_cell.length_b   1.000
_cell.length_c   1.000
_cell.angle_alpha   90.00
_cell.angle_beta   90.00
_cell.angle_gamma   90.00
#
_symmetry.space_group_name_H-M   'P 1'
#
loop_
_entity.id
_entity.type
_entity.pdbx_description
1 polymer ?
#
loop_
_entity_poly.entity_id
_entity_poly.type
_entity_poly.pdbx_seq_one_letter_code
_entity_poly.pdbx_strand_id
1 'polypeptide(L)'
;MSKKISLIFLLVLASAAVMGQTVDKKAYERYINPELYGQMLDGTYWQGKKKITAKIKYVPPVEYQDPAVPLVIDKGDGEETLPKSKINAFEVNGRTIVPEDLGDSVVWVMLVNEGAIRETILFTPVPRQAPEYYKINHLVTNTLTHQGYFVGSLAINFHKSMAALTADYAELSQKIANREKGYRFIDYKRIIAEYNKWFQEQYPKRIKYIHGTPDFEAIIEAETNRF
;
A
#
# COMPACT_ATOMS: atom_id res chain seq x y z
N MET A 1 -58.18 11.70 -17.59
CA MET A 1 -57.27 10.66 -18.12
C MET A 1 -55.93 10.78 -17.42
N SER A 2 -55.49 9.70 -16.78
CA SER A 2 -54.58 9.68 -15.63
C SER A 2 -53.11 9.95 -15.98
N LYS A 3 -52.50 10.88 -15.24
CA LYS A 3 -51.05 11.10 -15.13
C LYS A 3 -50.35 9.82 -14.67
N LYS A 4 -49.54 9.20 -15.53
CA LYS A 4 -48.53 8.19 -15.17
C LYS A 4 -47.26 8.41 -15.99
N ILE A 5 -46.60 9.53 -15.75
CA ILE A 5 -45.20 9.75 -16.11
C ILE A 5 -44.59 10.41 -14.89
N SER A 6 -43.92 9.62 -14.03
CA SER A 6 -42.92 10.03 -13.02
C SER A 6 -42.80 9.00 -11.89
N LEU A 7 -42.46 7.75 -12.20
CA LEU A 7 -42.05 6.83 -11.12
C LEU A 7 -40.88 5.90 -11.48
N ILE A 8 -40.42 5.89 -12.73
CA ILE A 8 -39.32 5.01 -13.15
C ILE A 8 -37.95 5.75 -13.12
N PHE A 9 -37.93 7.08 -13.11
CA PHE A 9 -36.66 7.82 -13.04
C PHE A 9 -36.12 8.04 -11.62
N LEU A 10 -36.94 7.87 -10.57
CA LEU A 10 -36.48 7.98 -9.18
C LEU A 10 -35.84 6.69 -8.65
N LEU A 11 -36.09 5.52 -9.27
CA LEU A 11 -35.48 4.27 -8.83
C LEU A 11 -34.03 4.10 -9.32
N VAL A 12 -33.63 4.78 -10.40
CA VAL A 12 -32.24 4.69 -10.92
C VAL A 12 -31.28 5.63 -10.15
N LEU A 13 -31.80 6.70 -9.54
CA LEU A 13 -31.02 7.59 -8.67
C LEU A 13 -30.86 7.06 -7.23
N ALA A 14 -31.75 6.18 -6.77
CA ALA A 14 -31.60 5.53 -5.46
C ALA A 14 -30.57 4.39 -5.46
N SER A 15 -30.27 3.79 -6.62
CA SER A 15 -29.22 2.77 -6.75
C SER A 15 -27.80 3.33 -6.85
N ALA A 16 -27.62 4.63 -7.07
CA ALA A 16 -26.31 5.27 -7.05
C ALA A 16 -25.83 5.62 -5.63
N ALA A 17 -26.73 5.63 -4.64
CA ALA A 17 -26.44 6.04 -3.27
C ALA A 17 -25.93 4.90 -2.35
N VAL A 18 -25.86 3.65 -2.82
CA VAL A 18 -25.54 2.47 -1.97
C VAL A 18 -24.23 1.77 -2.37
N MET A 19 -23.44 2.33 -3.30
CA MET A 19 -22.08 1.86 -3.60
C MET A 19 -20.97 2.72 -2.95
N GLY A 20 -21.34 3.57 -2.00
CA GLY A 20 -20.38 4.02 -0.98
C GLY A 20 -20.17 2.85 -0.03
N GLN A 21 -19.11 2.06 -0.27
CA GLN A 21 -18.61 1.07 0.67
C GLN A 21 -18.63 1.69 2.07
N THR A 22 -19.54 1.20 2.91
CA THR A 22 -19.49 1.41 4.35
C THR A 22 -18.18 0.77 4.80
N VAL A 23 -17.11 1.57 4.84
CA VAL A 23 -15.85 1.15 5.44
C VAL A 23 -16.19 0.95 6.91
N ASP A 24 -16.37 -0.31 7.32
CA ASP A 24 -16.61 -0.67 8.72
C ASP A 24 -15.60 0.09 9.59
N LYS A 25 -16.09 0.85 10.58
CA LYS A 25 -15.26 1.65 11.50
C LYS A 25 -14.16 0.80 12.16
N LYS A 26 -14.41 -0.49 12.37
CA LYS A 26 -13.39 -1.44 12.88
C LYS A 26 -12.29 -1.75 11.88
N ALA A 27 -12.57 -1.69 10.58
CA ALA A 27 -11.54 -1.82 9.54
C ALA A 27 -10.61 -0.60 9.51
N TYR A 28 -11.15 0.58 9.84
CA TYR A 28 -10.40 1.82 9.95
C TYR A 28 -9.42 1.81 11.14
N GLU A 29 -9.89 1.38 12.33
CA GLU A 29 -9.10 1.24 13.56
C GLU A 29 -7.93 0.23 13.43
N ARG A 30 -7.97 -0.69 12.47
CA ARG A 30 -6.83 -1.60 12.21
C ARG A 30 -5.60 -0.86 11.70
N TYR A 31 -5.77 0.28 11.04
CA TYR A 31 -4.69 1.00 10.36
C TYR A 31 -4.46 2.39 10.93
N ILE A 32 -5.51 2.99 11.51
CA ILE A 32 -5.55 4.39 11.86
C ILE A 32 -6.13 4.52 13.27
N ASN A 33 -5.41 5.23 14.14
CA ASN A 33 -5.73 5.40 15.55
C ASN A 33 -5.92 6.90 15.86
N PRO A 34 -7.09 7.51 15.57
CA PRO A 34 -7.28 8.96 15.71
C PRO A 34 -7.01 9.51 17.11
N GLU A 35 -7.23 8.70 18.14
CA GLU A 35 -6.95 9.02 19.53
C GLU A 35 -5.46 9.32 19.79
N LEU A 36 -4.57 8.80 18.94
CA LEU A 36 -3.13 9.04 19.03
C LEU A 36 -2.69 10.29 18.28
N TYR A 37 -3.55 10.95 17.50
CA TYR A 37 -3.15 12.13 16.71
C TYR A 37 -2.60 13.25 17.60
N GLY A 38 -1.48 13.83 17.16
CA GLY A 38 -0.74 14.86 17.86
C GLY A 38 0.20 14.34 18.95
N GLN A 39 0.08 13.08 19.37
CA GLN A 39 0.93 12.50 20.41
C GLN A 39 2.32 12.13 19.87
N MET A 40 3.34 12.26 20.71
CA MET A 40 4.70 11.78 20.44
C MET A 40 4.81 10.31 20.84
N LEU A 41 4.95 9.42 19.86
CA LEU A 41 5.03 7.98 20.07
C LEU A 41 6.43 7.45 19.80
N ASP A 42 6.83 6.38 20.47
CA ASP A 42 8.07 5.69 20.14
C ASP A 42 8.04 5.23 18.68
N GLY A 43 9.15 5.48 17.98
CA GLY A 43 9.27 5.20 16.57
C GLY A 43 10.72 5.06 16.12
N THR A 44 10.88 4.87 14.82
CA THR A 44 12.18 4.74 14.17
C THR A 44 12.10 5.37 12.79
N TYR A 45 13.19 5.96 12.31
CA TYR A 45 13.29 6.34 10.92
C TYR A 45 14.64 5.98 10.33
N TRP A 46 14.68 5.86 9.00
CA TRP A 46 15.88 5.48 8.26
C TRP A 46 16.39 6.68 7.46
N GLN A 47 17.64 7.06 7.67
CA GLN A 47 18.31 8.13 6.94
C GLN A 47 19.56 7.56 6.25
N GLY A 48 19.47 7.34 4.94
CA GLY A 48 20.45 6.56 4.22
C GLY A 48 20.52 5.14 4.78
N LYS A 49 21.69 4.71 5.26
CA LYS A 49 21.88 3.39 5.88
C LYS A 49 21.67 3.38 7.39
N LYS A 50 21.44 4.54 8.01
CA LYS A 50 21.34 4.66 9.47
C LYS A 50 19.88 4.47 9.90
N LYS A 51 19.67 3.56 10.85
CA LYS A 51 18.43 3.41 11.61
C LYS A 51 18.54 4.31 12.85
N ILE A 52 17.56 5.17 13.08
CA ILE A 52 17.57 6.14 14.18
C ILE A 52 16.27 5.99 14.96
N THR A 53 16.39 5.75 16.26
CA THR A 53 15.27 5.69 17.21
C THR A 53 14.94 7.11 17.68
N ALA A 54 13.66 7.47 17.68
CA ALA A 54 13.17 8.76 18.14
C ALA A 54 11.70 8.62 18.52
N LYS A 55 11.16 9.59 19.24
CA LYS A 55 9.71 9.78 19.25
C LYS A 55 9.28 10.48 17.97
N ILE A 56 8.18 10.06 17.38
CA ILE A 56 7.61 10.61 16.15
C ILE A 56 6.19 11.04 16.44
N LYS A 57 5.84 12.27 16.04
CA LYS A 57 4.48 12.78 16.17
C LYS A 57 3.54 11.95 15.30
N TYR A 58 2.51 11.39 15.91
CA TYR A 58 1.51 10.63 15.19
C TYR A 58 0.51 11.59 14.54
N VAL A 59 0.32 11.50 13.21
CA VAL A 59 -0.53 12.42 12.44
C VAL A 59 -1.52 11.64 11.57
N PRO A 60 -2.57 12.29 11.05
CA PRO A 60 -3.46 11.67 10.09
C PRO A 60 -2.73 11.14 8.84
N PRO A 61 -3.17 10.02 8.23
CA PRO A 61 -2.53 9.47 7.03
C PRO A 61 -2.41 10.42 5.85
N VAL A 62 -3.34 11.38 5.70
CA VAL A 62 -3.24 12.41 4.66
C VAL A 62 -1.98 13.27 4.82
N GLU A 63 -1.61 13.59 6.06
CA GLU A 63 -0.39 14.33 6.37
C GLU A 63 0.87 13.47 6.19
N TYR A 64 0.79 12.16 6.48
CA TYR A 64 1.87 11.27 6.13
C TYR A 64 2.10 11.23 4.63
N GLN A 65 1.04 11.06 3.83
CA GLN A 65 1.13 10.93 2.38
C GLN A 65 1.73 12.14 1.67
N ASP A 66 1.53 13.34 2.22
CA ASP A 66 2.07 14.58 1.66
C ASP A 66 3.60 14.70 1.88
N PRO A 67 4.42 14.67 0.82
CA PRO A 67 5.87 14.81 0.95
C PRO A 67 6.32 16.19 1.45
N ALA A 68 5.48 17.23 1.33
CA ALA A 68 5.79 18.58 1.80
C ALA A 68 5.63 18.74 3.31
N VAL A 69 4.81 17.90 3.95
CA VAL A 69 4.65 17.89 5.41
C VAL A 69 5.84 17.16 6.04
N PRO A 70 6.70 17.83 6.84
CA PRO A 70 7.85 17.19 7.48
C PRO A 70 7.40 16.24 8.59
N LEU A 71 8.27 15.30 8.98
CA LEU A 71 8.09 14.59 10.25
C LEU A 71 8.42 15.52 11.41
N VAL A 72 7.64 15.46 12.48
CA VAL A 72 8.01 16.04 13.77
C VAL A 72 8.56 14.91 14.63
N ILE A 73 9.80 15.07 15.10
CA ILE A 73 10.51 14.05 15.87
C ILE A 73 11.11 14.64 17.14
N ASP A 74 11.41 13.78 18.12
CA ASP A 74 12.15 14.12 19.33
C ASP A 74 13.13 13.00 19.65
N LYS A 75 14.42 13.34 19.69
CA LYS A 75 15.54 12.42 19.96
C LYS A 75 16.00 12.43 21.42
N GLY A 76 15.34 13.21 22.28
CA GLY A 76 15.70 13.45 23.69
C GLY A 76 16.00 14.92 24.00
N ASP A 77 16.14 15.77 22.98
CA ASP A 77 16.51 17.19 23.11
C ASP A 77 15.36 18.15 22.76
N GLY A 78 14.14 17.62 22.59
CA GLY A 78 12.93 18.37 22.23
C GLY A 78 12.49 18.15 20.77
N GLU A 79 11.35 18.75 20.43
CA GLU A 79 10.75 18.60 19.10
C GLU A 79 11.56 19.31 18.02
N GLU A 80 11.83 18.61 16.92
CA GLU A 80 12.38 19.16 15.69
C GLU A 80 11.61 18.67 14.46
N THR A 81 11.66 19.46 13.38
CA THR A 81 11.08 19.08 12.09
C THR A 81 12.14 18.47 11.17
N LEU A 82 11.87 17.27 10.66
CA LEU A 82 12.71 16.56 9.70
C LEU A 82 12.03 16.47 8.33
N PRO A 83 12.57 17.13 7.28
CA PRO A 83 12.03 16.99 5.93
C PRO A 83 12.04 15.53 5.45
N LYS A 84 10.90 15.06 4.93
CA LYS A 84 10.76 13.68 4.42
C LYS A 84 11.73 13.36 3.27
N SER A 85 12.16 14.37 2.51
CA SER A 85 13.20 14.22 1.47
C SER A 85 14.56 13.76 2.01
N LYS A 86 14.80 13.83 3.33
CA LYS A 86 16.04 13.40 3.98
C LYS A 86 15.99 11.97 4.53
N ILE A 87 14.85 11.28 4.43
CA ILE A 87 14.67 9.94 5.00
C ILE A 87 14.18 8.95 3.94
N ASN A 88 14.35 7.66 4.20
CA ASN A 88 13.96 6.57 3.31
C ASN A 88 12.67 5.87 3.75
N ALA A 89 12.39 5.87 5.05
CA ALA A 89 11.22 5.26 5.66
C ALA A 89 11.10 5.76 7.10
N PHE A 90 9.94 5.58 7.71
CA PHE A 90 9.78 5.68 9.15
C PHE A 90 8.76 4.68 9.65
N GLU A 91 8.83 4.36 10.93
CA GLU A 91 7.94 3.48 11.65
C GLU A 91 7.41 4.20 12.88
N VAL A 92 6.09 4.19 13.03
CA VAL A 92 5.39 4.76 14.17
C VAL A 92 4.13 3.95 14.41
N ASN A 93 3.81 3.68 15.68
CA ASN A 93 2.64 2.89 16.05
C ASN A 93 2.60 1.50 15.36
N GLY A 94 3.76 0.84 15.22
CA GLY A 94 3.86 -0.47 14.56
C GLY A 94 3.51 -0.49 13.07
N ARG A 95 3.60 0.67 12.40
CA ARG A 95 3.35 0.82 10.96
C ARG A 95 4.55 1.45 10.29
N THR A 96 5.09 0.76 9.29
CA THR A 96 6.15 1.28 8.44
C THR A 96 5.56 2.08 7.29
N ILE A 97 6.02 3.31 7.12
CA ILE A 97 5.64 4.22 6.05
C ILE A 97 6.85 4.46 5.15
N VAL A 98 6.64 4.32 3.84
CA VAL A 98 7.67 4.41 2.81
C VAL A 98 7.24 5.35 1.68
N PRO A 99 8.18 6.01 0.98
CA PRO A 99 7.85 6.72 -0.24
C PRO A 99 7.56 5.72 -1.36
N GLU A 100 6.52 6.03 -2.13
CA GLU A 100 6.12 5.33 -3.34
C GLU A 100 6.04 6.35 -4.48
N ASP A 101 6.67 6.01 -5.59
CA ASP A 101 6.63 6.81 -6.80
C ASP A 101 5.45 6.34 -7.67
N LEU A 102 4.49 7.24 -7.91
CA LEU A 102 3.32 7.00 -8.75
C LEU A 102 3.42 7.80 -10.07
N GLY A 103 4.61 7.80 -10.67
CA GLY A 103 4.89 8.45 -11.95
C GLY A 103 5.27 9.92 -11.76
N ASP A 104 4.27 10.79 -11.69
CA ASP A 104 4.49 12.25 -11.59
C ASP A 104 4.49 12.76 -10.13
N SER A 105 4.32 11.86 -9.16
CA SER A 105 4.21 12.22 -7.75
C SER A 105 4.81 11.16 -6.83
N VAL A 106 5.43 11.61 -5.75
CA VAL A 106 5.85 10.73 -4.65
C VAL A 106 4.84 10.89 -3.51
N VAL A 107 4.30 9.77 -3.06
CA VAL A 107 3.40 9.70 -1.91
C VAL A 107 3.97 8.78 -0.85
N TRP A 108 3.74 9.09 0.42
CA TRP A 108 4.20 8.26 1.53
C TRP A 108 3.09 7.34 2.00
N VAL A 109 3.27 6.04 1.80
CA VAL A 109 2.24 5.02 1.96
C VAL A 109 2.65 4.00 3.01
N MET A 110 1.67 3.30 3.57
CA MET A 110 1.94 2.23 4.52
C MET A 110 2.46 1.00 3.78
N LEU A 111 3.62 0.49 4.18
CA LEU A 111 4.19 -0.74 3.66
C LEU A 111 3.44 -1.95 4.24
N VAL A 112 3.02 -2.87 3.37
CA VAL A 112 2.41 -4.14 3.76
C VAL A 112 3.40 -5.29 3.55
N ASN A 113 3.91 -5.42 2.31
CA ASN A 113 4.90 -6.44 1.96
C ASN A 113 6.01 -5.78 1.15
N GLU A 114 7.26 -6.03 1.54
CA GLU A 114 8.45 -5.51 0.88
C GLU A 114 9.00 -6.47 -0.17
N GLY A 115 9.62 -5.94 -1.23
CA GLY A 115 10.15 -6.73 -2.34
C GLY A 115 10.50 -5.87 -3.54
N ALA A 116 10.93 -6.53 -4.62
CA ALA A 116 11.04 -5.89 -5.95
C ALA A 116 9.65 -5.55 -6.51
N ILE A 117 8.66 -6.40 -6.22
CA ILE A 117 7.26 -6.02 -6.21
C ILE A 117 6.82 -5.83 -4.77
N ARG A 118 6.32 -4.64 -4.45
CA ARG A 118 5.87 -4.21 -3.13
C ARG A 118 4.34 -4.16 -3.07
N GLU A 119 3.79 -4.51 -1.91
CA GLU A 119 2.39 -4.20 -1.57
C GLU A 119 2.34 -3.04 -0.57
N THR A 120 1.56 -2.01 -0.88
CA THR A 120 1.37 -0.84 -0.04
C THR A 120 -0.11 -0.48 0.11
N ILE A 121 -0.42 0.34 1.12
CA ILE A 121 -1.75 0.89 1.35
C ILE A 121 -1.73 2.40 1.19
N LEU A 122 -2.55 2.89 0.28
CA LEU A 122 -2.88 4.30 0.07
C LEU A 122 -4.23 4.62 0.71
N PHE A 123 -4.25 5.59 1.62
CA PHE A 123 -5.45 6.07 2.29
C PHE A 123 -6.03 7.27 1.56
N THR A 124 -7.21 7.12 0.96
CA THR A 124 -7.90 8.23 0.30
C THR A 124 -8.92 8.85 1.25
N PRO A 125 -8.81 10.14 1.62
CA PRO A 125 -9.76 10.79 2.52
C PRO A 125 -11.17 10.85 1.93
N VAL A 126 -12.17 10.62 2.79
CA VAL A 126 -13.61 10.71 2.46
C VAL A 126 -14.36 11.42 3.60
N PRO A 127 -14.92 12.62 3.38
CA PRO A 127 -14.76 13.51 2.21
C PRO A 127 -13.37 14.15 2.17
N ARG A 128 -12.94 14.64 0.99
CA ARG A 128 -11.59 15.19 0.78
C ARG A 128 -11.24 16.41 1.64
N GLN A 129 -12.23 17.15 2.13
CA GLN A 129 -12.05 18.45 2.80
C GLN A 129 -12.06 18.37 4.33
N ALA A 130 -12.62 17.30 4.90
CA ALA A 130 -12.67 17.05 6.34
C ALA A 130 -12.85 15.54 6.57
N PRO A 131 -11.78 14.74 6.48
CA PRO A 131 -11.91 13.30 6.48
C PRO A 131 -12.20 12.78 7.88
N GLU A 132 -13.44 12.40 8.12
CA GLU A 132 -13.80 11.52 9.24
C GLU A 132 -13.38 10.07 8.94
N TYR A 133 -13.30 9.71 7.66
CA TYR A 133 -13.00 8.36 7.20
C TYR A 133 -12.02 8.35 6.03
N TYR A 134 -11.41 7.19 5.82
CA TYR A 134 -10.50 6.95 4.71
C TYR A 134 -10.89 5.67 3.97
N LYS A 135 -10.89 5.73 2.64
CA LYS A 135 -10.90 4.55 1.79
C LYS A 135 -9.50 3.93 1.78
N ILE A 136 -9.43 2.63 2.02
CA ILE A 136 -8.19 1.84 1.99
C ILE A 136 -8.02 1.28 0.58
N ASN A 137 -6.94 1.66 -0.10
CA ASN A 137 -6.61 1.12 -1.42
C ASN A 137 -5.28 0.37 -1.35
N HIS A 138 -5.31 -0.93 -1.62
CA HIS A 138 -4.10 -1.73 -1.77
C HIS A 138 -3.49 -1.50 -3.15
N LEU A 139 -2.19 -1.29 -3.18
CA LEU A 139 -1.39 -1.08 -4.38
C LEU A 139 -0.33 -2.17 -4.47
N VAL A 140 -0.12 -2.69 -5.68
CA VAL A 140 0.99 -3.59 -6.03
C VAL A 140 1.86 -2.87 -7.04
N THR A 141 3.14 -2.64 -6.70
CA THR A 141 4.06 -1.85 -7.53
C THR A 141 5.38 -2.59 -7.72
N ASN A 142 5.86 -2.64 -8.96
CA ASN A 142 7.25 -2.98 -9.23
C ASN A 142 8.13 -1.76 -8.93
N THR A 143 8.98 -1.85 -7.90
CA THR A 143 9.75 -0.70 -7.38
C THR A 143 10.88 -0.27 -8.31
N LEU A 144 11.17 -1.03 -9.37
CA LEU A 144 12.24 -0.75 -10.33
C LEU A 144 11.71 -0.08 -11.59
N THR A 145 10.55 -0.53 -12.08
CA THR A 145 9.90 0.03 -13.27
C THR A 145 8.88 1.11 -12.93
N HIS A 146 8.55 1.26 -11.64
CA HIS A 146 7.50 2.15 -11.13
C HIS A 146 6.10 1.83 -11.68
N GLN A 147 5.94 0.66 -12.29
CA GLN A 147 4.65 0.19 -12.76
C GLN A 147 3.84 -0.32 -11.56
N GLY A 148 2.66 0.24 -11.33
CA GLY A 148 1.80 -0.13 -10.21
C GLY A 148 0.32 -0.23 -10.56
N TYR A 149 -0.40 -1.06 -9.81
CA TYR A 149 -1.83 -1.29 -9.98
C TYR A 149 -2.53 -1.38 -8.63
N PHE A 150 -3.64 -0.66 -8.47
CA PHE A 150 -4.55 -0.92 -7.35
C PHE A 150 -5.09 -2.35 -7.47
N VAL A 151 -5.16 -3.09 -6.36
CA VAL A 151 -5.55 -4.52 -6.35
C VAL A 151 -6.93 -4.74 -7.00
N GLY A 152 -7.87 -3.82 -6.83
CA GLY A 152 -9.17 -3.87 -7.51
C GLY A 152 -9.06 -3.79 -9.04
N SER A 153 -8.19 -2.92 -9.55
CA SER A 153 -7.91 -2.81 -11.00
C SER A 153 -7.07 -3.98 -11.50
N LEU A 154 -6.14 -4.47 -10.67
CA LEU A 154 -5.33 -5.64 -10.95
C LEU A 154 -6.22 -6.88 -11.17
N ALA A 155 -7.29 -7.04 -10.40
CA ALA A 155 -8.22 -8.17 -10.56
C ALA A 155 -8.84 -8.26 -11.96
N ILE A 156 -9.21 -7.13 -12.57
CA ILE A 156 -9.91 -7.07 -13.86
C ILE A 156 -9.02 -7.58 -15.00
N ASN A 157 -7.73 -7.23 -14.99
CA ASN A 157 -6.77 -7.57 -16.04
C ASN A 157 -5.56 -8.36 -15.52
N PHE A 158 -5.77 -9.18 -14.48
CA PHE A 158 -4.70 -9.80 -13.70
C PHE A 158 -3.59 -10.42 -14.55
N HIS A 159 -3.94 -11.36 -15.44
CA HIS A 159 -2.98 -12.04 -16.31
C HIS A 159 -2.11 -11.09 -17.14
N LYS A 160 -2.64 -9.96 -17.62
CA LYS A 160 -1.87 -8.97 -18.40
C LYS A 160 -1.02 -8.10 -17.50
N SER A 161 -1.63 -7.52 -16.47
CA SER A 161 -0.96 -6.59 -15.57
C SER A 161 0.15 -7.27 -14.77
N MET A 162 -0.11 -8.46 -14.24
CA MET A 162 0.88 -9.20 -13.46
C MET A 162 1.97 -9.80 -14.34
N ALA A 163 1.66 -10.30 -15.55
CA ALA A 163 2.70 -10.73 -16.49
C ALA A 163 3.63 -9.58 -16.90
N ALA A 164 3.09 -8.36 -17.01
CA ALA A 164 3.90 -7.17 -17.26
C ALA A 164 4.78 -6.78 -16.05
N LEU A 165 4.26 -6.88 -14.83
CA LEU A 165 5.04 -6.62 -13.60
C LEU A 165 6.21 -7.59 -13.42
N THR A 166 6.09 -8.82 -13.94
CA THR A 166 7.07 -9.90 -13.81
C THR A 166 7.77 -10.25 -15.14
N ALA A 167 7.79 -9.34 -16.11
CA ALA A 167 8.19 -9.65 -17.49
C ALA A 167 9.66 -10.12 -17.64
N ASP A 168 10.53 -9.74 -16.71
CA ASP A 168 11.93 -10.18 -16.63
C ASP A 168 12.07 -11.63 -16.14
N TYR A 169 11.08 -12.16 -15.42
CA TYR A 169 10.99 -13.59 -15.12
C TYR A 169 10.09 -14.30 -16.15
N ALA A 170 10.66 -14.60 -17.32
CA ALA A 170 9.93 -15.11 -18.48
C ALA A 170 9.05 -16.35 -18.18
N GLU A 171 9.58 -17.33 -17.42
CA GLU A 171 8.82 -18.53 -17.05
C GLU A 171 7.56 -18.17 -16.25
N LEU A 172 7.71 -17.42 -15.15
CA LEU A 172 6.61 -17.00 -14.30
C LEU A 172 5.60 -16.13 -15.06
N SER A 173 6.10 -15.16 -15.82
CA SER A 173 5.27 -14.27 -16.66
C SER A 173 4.40 -15.07 -17.63
N GLN A 174 4.96 -16.10 -18.26
CA GLN A 174 4.22 -16.94 -19.19
C GLN A 174 3.14 -17.77 -18.48
N LYS A 175 3.43 -18.36 -17.31
CA LYS A 175 2.44 -19.11 -16.52
C LYS A 175 1.24 -18.23 -16.13
N ILE A 176 1.51 -17.00 -15.73
CA ILE A 176 0.49 -15.98 -15.40
C ILE A 176 -0.32 -15.60 -16.64
N ALA A 177 0.35 -15.30 -17.76
CA ALA A 177 -0.30 -14.91 -19.02
C ALA A 177 -1.24 -16.01 -19.54
N ASN A 178 -0.79 -17.27 -19.43
CA ASN A 178 -1.55 -18.47 -19.81
C ASN A 178 -2.64 -18.84 -18.81
N ARG A 179 -2.68 -18.21 -17.63
CA ARG A 179 -3.65 -18.49 -16.55
C ARG A 179 -3.58 -19.93 -16.07
N GLU A 180 -2.37 -20.46 -15.97
CA GLU A 180 -2.12 -21.81 -15.46
C GLU A 180 -2.71 -21.99 -14.05
N LYS A 181 -3.01 -23.23 -13.68
CA LYS A 181 -3.55 -23.53 -12.35
C LYS A 181 -2.56 -23.07 -11.28
N GLY A 182 -3.03 -22.32 -10.29
CA GLY A 182 -2.21 -21.67 -9.26
C GLY A 182 -1.65 -20.31 -9.67
N TYR A 183 -1.81 -19.85 -10.91
CA TYR A 183 -1.32 -18.56 -11.38
C TYR A 183 -2.47 -17.60 -11.72
N ARG A 184 -3.44 -17.48 -10.80
CA ARG A 184 -4.64 -16.63 -10.95
C ARG A 184 -4.65 -15.50 -9.92
N PHE A 185 -5.61 -14.59 -10.05
CA PHE A 185 -5.72 -13.45 -9.15
C PHE A 185 -5.81 -13.84 -7.66
N ILE A 186 -6.50 -14.94 -7.33
CA ILE A 186 -6.57 -15.42 -5.94
C ILE A 186 -5.20 -15.77 -5.36
N ASP A 187 -4.23 -16.12 -6.22
CA ASP A 187 -2.88 -16.51 -5.88
C ASP A 187 -1.89 -15.33 -5.94
N TYR A 188 -2.34 -14.09 -6.14
CA TYR A 188 -1.45 -12.96 -6.46
C TYR A 188 -0.34 -12.74 -5.42
N LYS A 189 -0.62 -12.98 -4.13
CA LYS A 189 0.38 -12.85 -3.06
C LYS A 189 1.48 -13.91 -3.18
N ARG A 190 1.09 -15.17 -3.43
CA ARG A 190 2.02 -16.27 -3.70
C ARG A 190 2.90 -15.95 -4.91
N ILE A 191 2.29 -15.43 -5.98
CA ILE A 191 2.98 -15.06 -7.22
C ILE A 191 3.97 -13.91 -6.98
N ILE A 192 3.59 -12.89 -6.20
CA ILE A 192 4.50 -11.79 -5.80
C ILE A 192 5.69 -12.35 -5.01
N ALA A 193 5.45 -13.27 -4.07
CA ALA A 193 6.52 -13.87 -3.27
C ALA A 193 7.46 -14.74 -4.13
N GLU A 194 6.90 -15.55 -5.05
CA GLU A 194 7.67 -16.34 -6.03
C GLU A 194 8.56 -15.45 -6.90
N TYR A 195 8.00 -14.35 -7.42
CA TYR A 195 8.77 -13.35 -8.16
C TYR A 195 9.87 -12.71 -7.31
N ASN A 196 9.53 -12.25 -6.10
CA ASN A 196 10.49 -11.56 -5.23
C ASN A 196 11.63 -12.48 -4.77
N LYS A 197 11.33 -13.76 -4.51
CA LYS A 197 12.34 -14.79 -4.23
C LYS A 197 13.30 -14.92 -5.40
N TRP A 198 12.78 -15.19 -6.60
CA TRP A 198 13.59 -15.29 -7.82
C TRP A 198 14.42 -14.02 -8.04
N PHE A 199 13.81 -12.84 -7.91
CA PHE A 199 14.48 -11.57 -8.13
C PHE A 199 15.65 -11.36 -7.17
N GLN A 200 15.46 -11.71 -5.90
CA GLN A 200 16.49 -11.62 -4.87
C GLN A 200 17.68 -12.57 -5.14
N GLU A 201 17.39 -13.77 -5.65
CA GLU A 201 18.42 -14.76 -6.03
C GLU A 201 19.21 -14.29 -7.26
N GLN A 202 18.54 -13.73 -8.27
CA GLN A 202 19.20 -13.25 -9.49
C GLN A 202 19.96 -11.92 -9.30
N TYR A 203 19.42 -11.01 -8.49
CA TYR A 203 19.95 -9.66 -8.31
C TYR A 203 20.17 -9.34 -6.83
N PRO A 204 21.09 -10.06 -6.15
CA PRO A 204 21.35 -9.85 -4.74
C PRO A 204 21.76 -8.40 -4.50
N LYS A 205 21.18 -7.77 -3.48
CA LYS A 205 21.41 -6.37 -3.04
C LYS A 205 20.82 -5.29 -3.95
N ARG A 206 20.09 -5.64 -5.02
CA ARG A 206 19.44 -4.65 -5.88
C ARG A 206 18.24 -3.98 -5.19
N ILE A 207 17.54 -4.73 -4.33
CA ILE A 207 16.54 -4.18 -3.42
C ILE A 207 17.18 -3.90 -2.07
N LYS A 208 16.92 -2.70 -1.55
CA LYS A 208 17.28 -2.33 -0.19
C LYS A 208 16.05 -2.44 0.70
N TYR A 209 16.03 -3.48 1.51
CA TYR A 209 14.95 -3.76 2.44
C TYR A 209 15.04 -2.90 3.71
N ILE A 210 13.89 -2.43 4.22
CA ILE A 210 13.78 -1.66 5.46
C ILE A 210 14.04 -2.55 6.69
N HIS A 211 13.43 -3.74 6.72
CA HIS A 211 13.46 -4.67 7.87
C HIS A 211 14.38 -5.88 7.68
N GLY A 212 15.16 -5.90 6.59
CA GLY A 212 15.86 -7.09 6.13
C GLY A 212 15.04 -7.85 5.09
N THR A 213 15.69 -8.78 4.40
CA THR A 213 15.05 -9.55 3.33
C THR A 213 13.96 -10.44 3.92
N PRO A 214 12.69 -10.34 3.46
CA PRO A 214 11.62 -11.23 3.89
C PRO A 214 11.93 -12.70 3.58
N ASP A 215 11.41 -13.59 4.42
CA ASP A 215 11.41 -15.03 4.13
C ASP A 215 10.33 -15.33 3.08
N PHE A 216 10.70 -15.21 1.81
CA PHE A 216 9.77 -15.42 0.71
C PHE A 216 9.30 -16.88 0.61
N GLU A 217 10.09 -17.86 1.06
CA GLU A 217 9.68 -19.27 1.04
C GLU A 217 8.53 -19.49 2.02
N ALA A 218 8.67 -19.00 3.26
CA ALA A 218 7.60 -19.08 4.25
C ALA A 218 6.31 -18.39 3.78
N ILE A 219 6.41 -17.28 3.05
CA ILE A 219 5.24 -16.59 2.46
C ILE A 219 4.59 -17.45 1.37
N ILE A 220 5.38 -18.07 0.49
CA ILE A 220 4.88 -18.98 -0.55
C ILE A 220 4.14 -20.16 0.07
N GLU A 221 4.74 -20.80 1.08
CA GLU A 221 4.14 -21.94 1.79
C GLU A 221 2.83 -21.53 2.49
N ALA A 222 2.81 -20.40 3.18
CA ALA A 222 1.63 -19.90 3.89
C ALA A 222 0.47 -19.60 2.94
N GLU A 223 0.73 -18.98 1.78
CA GLU A 223 -0.33 -18.67 0.80
C GLU A 223 -0.76 -19.90 -0.01
N THR A 224 0.10 -20.92 -0.14
CA THR A 224 -0.26 -22.20 -0.80
C THR A 224 -1.24 -23.01 0.05
N ASN A 225 -1.05 -23.03 1.38
CA ASN A 225 -1.87 -23.83 2.31
C ASN A 225 -3.15 -23.13 2.78
N ARG A 226 -3.49 -21.98 2.18
CA ARG A 226 -4.62 -21.14 2.62
C ARG A 226 -5.98 -21.65 2.13
N PHE A 227 -6.00 -22.56 1.16
CA PHE A 227 -7.20 -23.10 0.49
C PHE A 227 -7.08 -24.61 0.28
#